data_AF-A0A1F6PW86-F1
#
_entry.id   AF-A0A1F6PW86-F1
#
_cell.length_a   1.000
_cell.length_b   1.000
_cell.length_c   1.000
_cell.angle_alpha   90.00
_cell.angle_beta   90.00
_cell.angle_gamma   90.00
#
_symmetry.space_group_name_H-M   'P 1'
#
loop_
_entity.id
_entity.type
_entity.pdbx_description
1 polymer ?
#
loop_
_entity_poly.entity_id
_entity_poly.type
_entity_poly.pdbx_seq_one_letter_code
_entity_poly.pdbx_strand_id
1 'polypeptide(L)'
;MKRPKGLKGHCKKCGSCCRNITFAIKKDYIKTEEDFERLKKFDRKYNHFFISGQDEDGVLLFTCKSLTDDNLCRDYFFRSLYCRLYPKIQMKHLKTGGELLDGCGYSFFI
;
A
#
# COMPACT_ATOMS: atom_id res chain seq x y z
N MET A 1 18.00 9.23 16.02
CA MET A 1 16.59 9.17 15.57
C MET A 1 15.75 8.49 16.66
N LYS A 2 14.77 9.16 17.28
CA LYS A 2 13.93 8.53 18.33
C LYS A 2 13.00 7.51 17.67
N ARG A 3 12.97 6.26 18.18
CA ARG A 3 12.03 5.23 17.70
C ARG A 3 10.59 5.65 18.04
N PRO A 4 9.63 5.59 17.10
CA PRO A 4 8.25 5.95 17.39
C PRO A 4 7.63 4.95 18.39
N LYS A 5 6.93 5.47 19.41
CA LYS A 5 6.20 4.64 20.39
C LYS A 5 5.01 3.93 19.76
N GLY A 6 4.37 4.56 18.78
CA GLY A 6 3.24 3.99 18.08
C GLY A 6 2.77 4.84 16.92
N LEU A 7 1.63 4.42 16.35
CA LEU A 7 0.98 5.05 15.23
C LEU A 7 -0.45 5.42 15.62
N LYS A 8 -0.88 6.63 15.27
CA LYS A 8 -2.25 7.11 15.46
C LYS A 8 -2.83 7.62 14.14
N GLY A 9 -4.14 7.83 14.12
CA GLY A 9 -4.85 8.37 12.96
C GLY A 9 -5.70 7.33 12.21
N HIS A 10 -6.22 7.74 11.06
CA HIS A 10 -7.11 6.95 10.22
C HIS A 10 -7.00 7.37 8.75
N CYS A 11 -7.47 6.51 7.84
CA CYS A 11 -7.51 6.85 6.42
C CYS A 11 -8.40 8.08 6.16
N LYS A 12 -7.85 9.10 5.51
CA LYS A 12 -8.55 10.35 5.12
C LYS A 12 -9.25 10.30 3.77
N LYS A 13 -9.25 9.14 3.08
CA LYS A 13 -9.74 8.99 1.70
C LYS A 13 -9.03 9.92 0.70
N CYS A 14 -7.74 10.16 0.90
CA CYS A 14 -6.92 11.04 0.03
C CYS A 14 -6.41 10.35 -1.25
N GLY A 15 -6.58 9.03 -1.38
CA GLY A 15 -6.11 8.26 -2.54
C GLY A 15 -4.62 7.92 -2.57
N SER A 16 -3.74 8.62 -1.82
CA SER A 16 -2.27 8.43 -1.89
C SER A 16 -1.84 6.96 -1.71
N CYS A 17 -2.30 6.31 -0.65
CA CYS A 17 -1.95 4.90 -0.37
C CYS A 17 -2.68 3.89 -1.27
N CYS A 18 -3.70 4.32 -2.02
CA CYS A 18 -4.40 3.48 -2.98
C CYS A 18 -3.75 3.51 -4.37
N ARG A 19 -2.94 4.54 -4.67
CA ARG A 19 -2.34 4.80 -5.97
C ARG A 19 -0.91 4.26 -6.09
N ASN A 20 -0.15 4.31 -5.01
CA ASN A 20 1.27 3.95 -4.99
C ASN A 20 1.53 2.78 -4.04
N ILE A 21 1.20 1.57 -4.47
CA ILE A 21 1.41 0.34 -3.70
C ILE A 21 2.54 -0.46 -4.31
N THR A 22 3.44 -0.97 -3.49
CA THR A 22 4.41 -2.01 -3.87
C THR A 22 4.10 -3.29 -3.11
N PHE A 23 4.37 -4.44 -3.75
CA PHE A 23 4.25 -5.75 -3.10
C PHE A 23 5.63 -6.40 -3.00
N ALA A 24 5.85 -7.10 -1.91
CA ALA A 24 7.04 -7.91 -1.70
C ALA A 24 6.65 -9.36 -1.38
N ILE A 25 7.35 -10.31 -2.00
CA ILE A 25 7.30 -11.73 -1.64
C ILE A 25 8.58 -12.06 -0.89
N LYS A 26 8.45 -12.55 0.34
CA LYS A 26 9.58 -12.81 1.25
C LYS A 26 10.41 -11.55 1.50
N LYS A 27 11.44 -11.30 0.69
CA LYS A 27 12.37 -10.17 0.82
C LYS A 27 12.50 -9.35 -0.47
N ASP A 28 11.86 -9.78 -1.56
CA ASP A 28 12.04 -9.18 -2.88
C ASP A 28 10.74 -8.53 -3.36
N TYR A 29 10.87 -7.35 -3.95
CA TYR A 29 9.75 -6.64 -4.57
C TYR A 29 9.38 -7.25 -5.92
N ILE A 30 8.12 -7.08 -6.31
CA ILE A 30 7.65 -7.51 -7.62
C ILE A 30 8.16 -6.55 -8.69
N LYS A 31 8.87 -7.08 -9.69
CA LYS A 31 9.43 -6.30 -10.80
C LYS A 31 8.87 -6.67 -12.18
N THR A 32 8.18 -7.80 -12.29
CA THR A 32 7.69 -8.33 -13.57
C THR A 32 6.19 -8.62 -13.54
N GLU A 33 5.54 -8.54 -14.69
CA GLU A 33 4.12 -8.88 -14.82
C GLU A 33 3.89 -10.38 -14.55
N GLU A 34 4.83 -11.23 -14.96
CA GLU A 34 4.77 -12.67 -14.73
C GLU A 34 4.73 -13.01 -13.24
N ASP A 35 5.53 -12.32 -12.41
CA ASP A 35 5.51 -12.50 -10.96
C ASP A 35 4.19 -12.03 -10.36
N PHE A 36 3.61 -10.95 -10.89
CA PHE A 36 2.29 -10.49 -10.47
C PHE A 36 1.17 -11.48 -10.86
N GLU A 37 1.22 -12.08 -12.05
CA GLU A 37 0.24 -13.10 -12.45
C GLU A 37 0.39 -14.38 -11.62
N ARG A 38 1.60 -14.78 -11.24
CA ARG A 38 1.83 -15.86 -10.26
C ARG A 38 1.21 -15.54 -8.91
N LEU A 39 1.36 -14.30 -8.44
CA LEU A 39 0.72 -13.83 -7.20
C LEU A 39 -0.80 -13.92 -7.25
N LYS A 40 -1.42 -13.46 -8.34
CA LYS A 40 -2.88 -13.51 -8.51
C LYS A 40 -3.44 -14.93 -8.49
N LYS A 41 -2.65 -15.91 -8.98
CA LYS A 41 -2.98 -17.34 -8.89
C LYS A 41 -2.89 -17.88 -7.45
N PHE A 42 -1.90 -17.43 -6.69
CA PHE A 42 -1.68 -17.85 -5.30
C PHE A 42 -2.70 -17.23 -4.32
N ASP A 43 -2.99 -15.94 -4.45
CA ASP A 43 -3.92 -15.22 -3.58
C ASP A 43 -4.78 -14.26 -4.41
N ARG A 44 -6.08 -14.54 -4.45
CA ARG A 44 -7.03 -13.77 -5.27
C ARG A 44 -7.13 -12.31 -4.88
N LYS A 45 -6.65 -11.89 -3.71
CA LYS A 45 -6.64 -10.48 -3.31
C LYS A 45 -5.90 -9.59 -4.32
N TYR A 46 -4.87 -10.13 -4.98
CA TYR A 46 -4.06 -9.36 -5.92
C TYR A 46 -4.87 -8.97 -7.17
N ASN A 47 -6.01 -9.61 -7.43
CA ASN A 47 -6.92 -9.22 -8.51
C ASN A 47 -7.57 -7.84 -8.30
N HIS A 48 -7.52 -7.28 -7.09
CA HIS A 48 -8.03 -5.92 -6.79
C HIS A 48 -7.07 -4.80 -7.20
N PHE A 49 -5.94 -5.12 -7.82
CA PHE A 49 -4.92 -4.16 -8.22
C PHE A 49 -4.61 -4.27 -9.71
N PHE A 50 -4.12 -3.19 -10.29
CA PHE A 50 -3.52 -3.16 -11.62
C PHE A 50 -2.15 -2.48 -11.55
N ILE A 51 -1.26 -2.85 -12.48
CA ILE A 51 0.05 -2.25 -12.61
C ILE A 51 -0.13 -0.82 -13.14
N SER A 52 0.37 0.16 -12.41
CA SER A 52 0.25 1.58 -12.76
C SER A 52 1.57 2.21 -13.19
N GLY A 53 2.68 1.47 -13.11
CA GLY A 53 3.99 1.93 -13.54
C GLY A 53 5.12 1.16 -12.84
N GLN A 54 6.31 1.76 -12.87
CA GLN A 54 7.50 1.28 -12.20
C GLN A 54 8.20 2.46 -11.52
N ASP A 55 8.89 2.20 -10.42
CA ASP A 55 9.84 3.15 -9.84
C ASP A 55 11.23 3.05 -10.50
N GLU A 56 12.17 3.87 -10.02
CA GLU A 56 13.54 3.97 -10.55
C GLU A 56 14.34 2.66 -10.41
N ASP A 57 13.98 1.80 -9.45
CA ASP A 57 14.61 0.50 -9.21
C ASP A 57 13.94 -0.64 -10.02
N GLY A 58 12.98 -0.30 -10.87
CA GLY A 58 12.18 -1.23 -11.67
C GLY A 58 11.15 -2.02 -10.84
N VAL A 59 10.80 -1.56 -9.63
CA VAL A 59 9.73 -2.16 -8.84
C VAL A 59 8.38 -1.75 -9.41
N LEU A 60 7.49 -2.72 -9.63
CA LEU A 60 6.14 -2.45 -10.09
C LEU A 60 5.35 -1.66 -9.04
N LEU A 61 4.75 -0.58 -9.51
CA LEU A 61 3.75 0.19 -8.77
C LEU A 61 2.35 -0.32 -9.11
N PHE A 62 1.51 -0.41 -8.09
CA PHE A 62 0.15 -0.91 -8.21
C PHE A 62 -0.85 0.13 -7.72
N THR A 63 -1.95 0.26 -8.47
CA THR A 63 -3.12 1.04 -8.07
C THR A 63 -4.29 0.12 -7.75
N CYS A 64 -5.04 0.45 -6.69
CA CYS A 64 -6.26 -0.25 -6.31
C CYS A 64 -7.40 0.06 -7.29
N LYS A 65 -8.07 -0.99 -7.79
CA LYS A 65 -9.23 -0.87 -8.71
C LYS A 65 -10.46 -0.18 -8.11
N SER A 66 -10.52 -0.03 -6.79
CA SER A 66 -11.59 0.70 -6.10
C SER A 66 -11.31 2.19 -5.96
N LEU A 67 -10.12 2.68 -6.36
CA LEU A 67 -9.81 4.09 -6.43
C LEU A 67 -10.47 4.69 -7.68
N THR A 68 -11.21 5.78 -7.50
CA THR A 68 -11.82 6.54 -8.59
C THR A 68 -10.90 7.69 -9.03
N ASP A 69 -11.23 8.30 -10.17
CA ASP A 69 -10.49 9.44 -10.71
C ASP A 69 -10.49 10.65 -9.76
N ASP A 70 -11.55 10.81 -8.96
CA ASP A 70 -11.66 11.83 -7.90
C ASP A 70 -10.83 11.53 -6.64
N ASN A 71 -9.92 10.54 -6.67
CA ASN A 71 -9.13 10.06 -5.53
C ASN A 71 -9.95 9.46 -4.36
N LEU A 72 -11.21 9.11 -4.60
CA LEU A 72 -12.08 8.50 -3.60
C LEU A 72 -12.10 6.98 -3.75
N CYS A 73 -12.29 6.29 -2.62
CA CYS A 73 -12.49 4.85 -2.64
C CYS A 73 -13.98 4.56 -2.79
N ARG A 74 -14.37 3.97 -3.93
CA ARG A 74 -15.77 3.60 -4.22
C ARG A 74 -16.33 2.59 -3.20
N ASP A 75 -15.48 1.69 -2.70
CA ASP A 75 -15.85 0.60 -1.80
C ASP A 75 -15.42 0.87 -0.36
N TYR A 76 -15.33 2.13 0.08
CA TYR A 76 -14.67 2.48 1.37
C TYR A 76 -15.21 1.70 2.57
N PHE A 77 -16.53 1.47 2.65
CA PHE A 77 -17.14 0.71 3.74
C PHE A 77 -16.74 -0.78 3.70
N PHE A 78 -16.78 -1.39 2.52
CA PHE A 78 -16.42 -2.79 2.28
C PHE A 78 -14.95 -3.01 1.88
N ARG A 79 -14.11 -1.99 2.06
CA ARG A 79 -12.70 -2.02 1.65
C ARG A 79 -11.97 -3.18 2.30
N SER A 80 -10.98 -3.70 1.58
CA SER A 80 -10.22 -4.88 1.98
C SER A 80 -9.63 -4.75 3.40
N LEU A 81 -9.41 -5.90 4.03
CA LEU A 81 -8.74 -5.97 5.33
C LEU A 81 -7.36 -5.28 5.31
N TYR A 82 -6.61 -5.38 4.21
CA TYR A 82 -5.31 -4.74 4.05
C TYR A 82 -5.41 -3.21 4.10
N CYS A 83 -6.44 -2.63 3.48
CA CYS A 83 -6.70 -1.19 3.57
C CYS A 83 -7.09 -0.77 5.00
N ARG A 84 -7.79 -1.62 5.75
CA ARG A 84 -8.18 -1.36 7.16
C ARG A 84 -6.99 -1.51 8.11
N LEU A 85 -6.09 -2.44 7.82
CA LEU A 85 -4.90 -2.70 8.62
C LEU A 85 -3.72 -1.80 8.25
N TYR A 86 -3.78 -1.05 7.15
CA TYR A 86 -2.75 -0.06 6.83
C TYR A 86 -2.69 1.03 7.94
N PRO A 87 -1.48 1.49 8.32
CA PRO A 87 -0.15 1.01 7.93
C PRO A 87 0.42 -0.04 8.92
N LYS A 88 -0.39 -0.62 9.81
CA LYS A 88 0.05 -1.60 10.81
C LYS A 88 0.81 -2.78 10.20
N ILE A 89 0.36 -3.27 9.05
CA ILE A 89 1.03 -4.35 8.30
C ILE A 89 2.44 -3.98 7.81
N GLN A 90 2.75 -2.69 7.66
CA GLN A 90 4.05 -2.17 7.22
C GLN A 90 4.91 -1.64 8.39
N MET A 91 4.49 -1.86 9.64
CA MET A 91 5.15 -1.28 10.81
C MET A 91 6.62 -1.67 10.94
N LYS A 92 7.03 -2.83 10.43
CA LYS A 92 8.45 -3.21 10.42
C LYS A 92 9.26 -2.24 9.55
N HIS A 93 8.80 -1.92 8.35
CA HIS A 93 9.46 -0.97 7.44
C HIS A 93 9.44 0.45 7.99
N LEU A 94 8.31 0.88 8.56
CA LEU A 94 8.20 2.19 9.20
C LEU A 94 9.12 2.36 10.41
N LYS A 95 9.37 1.29 11.18
CA LYS A 95 10.32 1.31 12.31
C LYS A 95 11.79 1.33 11.87
N THR A 96 12.09 0.96 10.63
CA THR A 96 13.45 0.91 10.06
C THR A 96 13.76 2.09 9.14
N GLY A 97 12.93 3.14 9.15
CA GLY A 97 13.16 4.37 8.37
C GLY A 97 12.21 4.60 7.20
N GLY A 98 11.19 3.76 7.01
CA GLY A 98 10.13 4.03 6.05
C GLY A 98 9.26 5.23 6.46
N GLU A 99 8.83 6.01 5.48
CA GLU A 99 8.02 7.19 5.69
C GLU A 99 6.53 6.92 5.41
N LEU A 100 5.66 7.75 6.01
CA LEU A 100 4.23 7.74 5.67
C LEU A 100 4.03 8.59 4.42
N LEU A 101 3.13 8.15 3.54
CA LEU A 101 2.82 8.90 2.32
C LEU A 101 2.21 10.26 2.64
N ASP A 102 2.54 11.25 1.83
CA ASP A 102 1.98 12.60 1.94
C ASP A 102 0.46 12.61 1.79
N GLY A 103 -0.17 13.52 2.53
CA GLY A 103 -1.61 13.65 2.61
C GLY A 103 -2.32 12.53 3.37
N CYS A 104 -1.59 11.53 3.86
CA CYS A 104 -2.18 10.45 4.65
C CYS A 104 -2.62 10.94 6.05
N GLY A 105 -3.60 10.26 6.64
CA GLY A 105 -4.15 10.62 7.95
C GLY A 105 -3.48 9.96 9.14
N TYR A 106 -2.38 9.23 8.93
CA TYR A 106 -1.62 8.60 10.00
C TYR A 106 -0.41 9.46 10.38
N SER A 107 0.00 9.35 11.64
CA SER A 107 1.23 9.97 12.13
C SER A 107 1.87 9.12 13.22
N PHE A 108 3.19 9.23 13.32
CA PHE A 108 3.93 8.69 14.45
C PHE A 108 3.76 9.58 15.67
N PHE A 109 3.75 8.97 16.84
CA PHE A 109 3.93 9.68 18.10
C PHE A 109 5.12 9.10 18.86
N ILE A 110 5.81 9.98 19.56
CA ILE A 110 7.09 9.73 20.25
C ILE A 110 6.85 9.57 21.75
#